data_AF-A0A5J5BTD2-F1
#
_entry.id   AF-A0A5J5BTD2-F1
#
_cell.length_a   1.000
_cell.length_b   1.000
_cell.length_c   1.000
_cell.angle_alpha   90.00
_cell.angle_beta   90.00
_cell.angle_gamma   90.00
#
_symmetry.space_group_name_H-M   'P 1'
#
loop_
_entity.id
_entity.type
_entity.pdbx_description
1 polymer ?
#
loop_
_entity_poly.entity_id
_entity_poly.type
_entity_poly.pdbx_seq_one_letter_code
_entity_poly.pdbx_strand_id
1 'polypeptide(L)'
;MENKPSESGRQVIELPNRKKIAYKCWDESKKMWHIAAPAMLTAVTQFSIGFVTAAFIGHLGDVELAAVSVVQNVIEGFVYGLMLGMGSALETLCGQAVGAGQLNMLGIYLQRSWIITGVTALVSNTMLCLLITNTKAPSSKQKYL
;
A
#
# COMPACT_ATOMS: atom_id res chain seq x y z
N MET A 1 -18.53 6.17 -58.68
CA MET A 1 -19.36 5.29 -57.85
C MET A 1 -18.79 3.89 -57.98
N GLU A 2 -18.02 3.45 -57.01
CA GLU A 2 -17.97 2.04 -56.59
C GLU A 2 -17.30 2.06 -55.21
N ASN A 3 -18.17 2.07 -54.22
CA ASN A 3 -17.88 2.09 -52.81
C ASN A 3 -17.27 0.72 -52.45
N LYS A 4 -16.01 0.70 -51.98
CA LYS A 4 -15.47 -0.53 -51.36
C LYS A 4 -16.07 -0.59 -49.95
N PRO A 5 -16.88 -1.61 -49.62
CA PRO A 5 -17.54 -1.66 -48.33
C PRO A 5 -16.49 -1.89 -47.25
N SER A 6 -16.57 -1.08 -46.20
CA SER A 6 -15.94 -1.31 -44.91
C SER A 6 -16.41 -2.65 -44.35
N GLU A 7 -15.52 -3.65 -44.26
CA GLU A 7 -15.72 -4.84 -43.43
C GLU A 7 -15.67 -4.46 -41.94
N SER A 8 -16.71 -3.77 -41.53
CA SER A 8 -17.11 -3.60 -40.14
C SER A 8 -18.16 -4.66 -39.84
N GLY A 9 -17.80 -5.64 -38.99
CA GLY A 9 -18.79 -6.37 -38.20
C GLY A 9 -18.96 -7.87 -38.50
N ARG A 10 -18.00 -8.68 -38.02
CA ARG A 10 -18.24 -9.84 -37.14
C ARG A 10 -16.92 -10.55 -36.83
N GLN A 11 -16.32 -10.25 -35.68
CA GLN A 11 -15.46 -11.22 -35.01
C GLN A 11 -16.37 -12.41 -34.65
N VAL A 12 -16.30 -13.47 -35.44
CA VAL A 12 -16.93 -14.75 -35.11
C VAL A 12 -16.37 -15.16 -33.75
N ILE A 13 -17.21 -15.25 -32.73
CA ILE A 13 -16.85 -15.83 -31.44
C ILE A 13 -16.68 -17.34 -31.69
N GLU A 14 -15.53 -17.73 -32.23
CA GLU A 14 -15.06 -19.11 -32.27
C GLU A 14 -14.98 -19.55 -30.80
N LEU A 15 -15.96 -20.34 -30.34
CA LEU A 15 -16.00 -20.89 -28.98
C LEU A 15 -14.64 -21.55 -28.71
N PRO A 16 -13.80 -20.95 -27.86
CA PRO A 16 -12.44 -21.42 -27.74
C PRO A 16 -12.48 -22.79 -27.07
N ASN A 17 -11.85 -23.78 -27.69
CA ASN A 17 -11.68 -25.12 -27.14
C ASN A 17 -11.30 -25.00 -25.65
N ARG A 18 -12.07 -25.59 -24.73
CA ARG A 18 -11.91 -25.43 -23.26
C ARG A 18 -10.47 -25.70 -22.81
N LYS A 19 -9.81 -26.65 -23.47
CA LYS A 19 -8.40 -27.00 -23.25
C LYS A 19 -7.44 -25.87 -23.64
N LYS A 20 -7.78 -25.10 -24.68
CA LYS A 20 -7.01 -23.94 -25.18
C LYS A 20 -7.00 -22.80 -24.17
N ILE A 21 -8.13 -22.54 -23.54
CA ILE A 21 -8.29 -21.50 -22.51
C ILE A 21 -7.56 -21.92 -21.24
N ALA A 22 -7.71 -23.19 -20.83
CA ALA A 22 -7.07 -23.72 -19.63
C ALA A 22 -5.54 -23.63 -19.69
N TYR A 23 -4.91 -23.98 -20.82
CA TYR A 23 -3.45 -23.85 -20.93
C TYR A 23 -3.01 -22.39 -20.92
N LYS A 24 -3.76 -21.47 -21.55
CA LYS A 24 -3.42 -20.05 -21.56
C LYS A 24 -3.52 -19.45 -20.16
N CYS A 25 -4.60 -19.74 -19.43
CA CYS A 25 -4.72 -19.31 -18.03
C CYS A 25 -3.60 -19.87 -17.17
N TRP A 26 -3.16 -21.12 -17.40
CA TRP A 26 -2.05 -21.70 -16.66
C TRP A 26 -0.73 -20.97 -16.92
N ASP A 27 -0.42 -20.65 -18.17
CA ASP A 27 0.79 -19.91 -18.54
C ASP A 27 0.79 -18.48 -17.95
N GLU A 28 -0.33 -17.78 -18.05
CA GLU A 28 -0.50 -16.45 -17.44
C GLU A 28 -0.40 -16.49 -15.90
N SER A 29 -0.97 -17.52 -15.27
CA SER A 29 -0.89 -17.70 -13.81
C SER A 29 0.56 -17.91 -13.36
N LYS A 30 1.35 -18.64 -14.15
CA LYS A 30 2.78 -18.86 -13.85
C LYS A 30 3.59 -17.56 -13.92
N LYS A 31 3.28 -16.67 -14.86
CA LYS A 31 3.90 -15.32 -14.94
C LYS A 31 3.51 -14.46 -13.74
N MET A 32 2.23 -14.46 -13.37
CA MET A 32 1.72 -13.73 -12.21
C MET A 32 2.41 -14.18 -10.91
N TRP A 33 2.69 -15.48 -10.77
CA TRP A 33 3.40 -16.03 -9.61
C TRP A 33 4.81 -15.44 -9.43
N HIS A 34 5.49 -15.07 -10.51
CA HIS A 34 6.82 -14.47 -10.44
C HIS A 34 6.81 -13.08 -9.79
N ILE A 35 5.69 -12.37 -9.87
CA ILE A 35 5.48 -11.06 -9.25
C ILE A 35 4.87 -11.23 -7.85
N ALA A 36 3.96 -12.20 -7.68
CA ALA A 36 3.31 -12.45 -6.39
C ALA A 36 4.28 -13.01 -5.34
N ALA A 37 5.22 -13.88 -5.73
CA ALA A 37 6.18 -14.48 -4.79
C ALA A 37 7.03 -13.43 -4.04
N PRO A 38 7.71 -12.46 -4.69
CA PRO A 38 8.45 -11.42 -3.98
C PRO A 38 7.54 -10.49 -3.18
N ALA A 39 6.31 -10.22 -3.63
CA ALA A 39 5.34 -9.41 -2.89
C ALA A 39 4.91 -10.09 -1.58
N MET A 40 4.62 -11.39 -1.61
CA MET A 40 4.28 -12.19 -0.42
C MET A 40 5.44 -12.26 0.56
N LEU A 41 6.66 -12.48 0.08
CA LEU A 41 7.86 -12.47 0.93
C LEU A 41 8.02 -11.13 1.64
N THR A 42 7.86 -10.03 0.91
CA THR A 42 7.95 -8.67 1.46
C THR A 42 6.92 -8.46 2.58
N ALA A 43 5.67 -8.88 2.38
CA ALA A 43 4.62 -8.77 3.39
C ALA A 43 4.96 -9.56 4.67
N VAL A 44 5.47 -10.79 4.54
CA VAL A 44 5.90 -11.62 5.68
C VAL A 44 7.06 -10.98 6.43
N THR A 45 8.05 -10.46 5.72
CA THR A 45 9.20 -9.77 6.33
C THR A 45 8.75 -8.51 7.05
N GLN A 46 7.84 -7.73 6.46
CA GLN A 46 7.35 -6.50 7.06
C GLN A 46 6.57 -6.75 8.36
N PHE A 47 5.70 -7.77 8.40
CA PHE A 47 5.03 -8.18 9.63
C PHE A 47 6.02 -8.66 10.71
N SER A 48 7.05 -9.39 10.28
CA SER A 48 8.09 -9.90 11.17
C SER A 48 8.90 -8.77 11.82
N ILE A 49 9.24 -7.71 11.07
CA ILE A 49 9.92 -6.53 11.61
C ILE A 49 9.06 -5.83 12.67
N GLY A 50 7.76 -5.66 12.41
CA GLY A 50 6.82 -5.08 13.37
C GLY A 50 6.72 -5.90 14.65
N PHE A 51 6.63 -7.22 14.53
CA PHE A 51 6.57 -8.15 15.66
C PHE A 51 7.84 -8.10 16.53
N VAL A 52 9.02 -8.16 15.91
CA VAL A 52 10.30 -8.10 16.64
C VAL A 52 10.46 -6.75 17.34
N THR A 53 10.10 -5.65 16.68
CA THR A 53 10.14 -4.30 17.26
C THR A 53 9.25 -4.21 18.49
N ALA A 54 8.02 -4.71 18.41
CA ALA A 54 7.12 -4.77 19.56
C ALA A 54 7.68 -5.62 20.71
N ALA A 55 8.34 -6.75 20.42
CA ALA A 55 8.96 -7.60 21.44
C ALA A 55 10.13 -6.90 22.17
N PHE A 56 10.91 -6.08 21.46
CA PHE A 56 11.98 -5.27 22.07
C PHE A 56 11.42 -4.12 22.92
N ILE A 57 10.41 -3.41 22.43
CA ILE A 57 9.76 -2.32 23.19
C ILE A 57 9.07 -2.89 24.44
N GLY A 58 8.50 -4.08 24.37
CA GLY A 58 7.93 -4.77 25.54
C GLY A 58 8.94 -5.08 26.64
N HIS A 59 10.21 -5.36 26.29
CA HIS A 59 11.27 -5.53 27.29
C HIS A 59 11.70 -4.21 27.96
N LEU A 60 11.46 -3.06 27.33
CA LEU A 60 11.76 -1.73 27.89
C LEU A 60 10.68 -1.28 28.89
N GLY A 61 9.42 -1.66 28.65
CA GLY A 61 8.35 -1.55 29.63
C GLY A 61 6.96 -1.57 29.01
N ASP A 62 5.98 -2.07 29.76
CA ASP A 62 4.59 -2.21 29.31
C ASP A 62 3.93 -0.87 28.95
N VAL A 63 4.28 0.19 29.68
CA VAL A 63 3.72 1.53 29.47
C VAL A 63 4.22 2.14 28.15
N GLU A 64 5.51 1.95 27.82
CA GLU A 64 6.08 2.42 26.56
C GLU A 64 5.54 1.61 25.37
N LEU A 65 5.38 0.29 25.54
CA LEU A 65 4.77 -0.58 24.53
C LEU A 65 3.32 -0.19 24.24
N ALA A 66 2.52 0.06 25.27
CA ALA A 66 1.13 0.48 25.09
C ALA A 66 1.02 1.83 24.37
N ALA A 67 1.84 2.81 24.74
CA ALA A 67 1.86 4.11 24.09
C ALA A 67 2.26 4.01 22.60
N VAL A 68 3.33 3.27 22.29
CA VAL A 68 3.80 3.10 20.90
C VAL A 68 2.78 2.33 20.07
N SER A 69 2.17 1.27 20.60
CA SER A 69 1.18 0.45 19.89
C SER A 69 -0.06 1.26 19.50
N VAL A 70 -0.59 2.10 20.40
CA VAL A 70 -1.75 2.94 20.09
C VAL A 70 -1.43 3.92 18.97
N VAL A 71 -0.28 4.59 19.03
CA VAL A 71 0.16 5.55 18.00
C VAL A 71 0.37 4.83 16.67
N GLN A 72 1.05 3.69 16.67
CA GLN A 72 1.30 2.88 15.48
C GLN A 72 -0.02 2.47 14.79
N ASN A 73 -1.00 1.97 15.53
CA ASN A 73 -2.30 1.56 14.97
C ASN A 73 -3.07 2.73 14.34
N VAL A 74 -3.02 3.92 14.97
CA VAL A 74 -3.68 5.12 14.43
C VAL A 74 -3.01 5.56 13.12
N ILE A 75 -1.68 5.54 13.08
CA ILE A 75 -0.90 5.90 11.88
C ILE A 75 -1.15 4.90 10.77
N GLU A 76 -1.03 3.59 11.04
CA GLU A 76 -1.28 2.54 10.06
C GLU A 76 -2.70 2.62 9.52
N GLY A 77 -3.72 2.77 10.37
CA GLY A 77 -5.10 2.90 9.93
C GLY A 77 -5.34 4.09 9.00
N PHE A 78 -4.83 5.27 9.36
CA PHE A 78 -5.02 6.48 8.56
C PHE A 78 -4.20 6.46 7.26
N VAL A 79 -2.90 6.17 7.35
CA VAL A 79 -1.98 6.19 6.21
C VAL A 79 -2.27 5.05 5.25
N TYR A 80 -2.44 3.83 5.75
CA TYR A 80 -2.74 2.68 4.90
C TYR A 80 -4.11 2.82 4.25
N GLY A 81 -5.13 3.33 4.96
CA GLY A 81 -6.45 3.61 4.40
C GLY A 81 -6.40 4.62 3.26
N LEU A 82 -5.70 5.75 3.45
CA LEU A 82 -5.55 6.78 2.42
C LEU A 82 -4.72 6.28 1.23
N MET A 83 -3.64 5.56 1.48
CA MET A 83 -2.77 5.02 0.44
C MET A 83 -3.44 3.91 -0.36
N LEU A 84 -4.22 3.04 0.29
CA LEU A 84 -5.04 2.03 -0.40
C LEU A 84 -6.12 2.68 -1.28
N GLY A 85 -6.82 3.69 -0.76
CA GLY A 85 -7.83 4.42 -1.53
C GLY A 85 -7.24 5.07 -2.78
N MET A 86 -6.08 5.73 -2.64
CA MET A 86 -5.39 6.31 -3.79
C MET A 86 -4.79 5.25 -4.73
N GLY A 87 -4.22 4.17 -4.18
CA GLY A 87 -3.66 3.06 -4.95
C GLY A 87 -4.71 2.37 -5.82
N SER A 88 -5.92 2.14 -5.29
CA SER A 88 -7.03 1.57 -6.06
C SER A 88 -7.50 2.50 -7.19
N ALA A 89 -7.59 3.81 -6.92
CA ALA A 89 -7.90 4.80 -7.95
C ALA A 89 -6.80 4.85 -9.03
N LEU A 90 -5.53 4.80 -8.63
CA LEU A 90 -4.39 4.78 -9.53
C LEU A 90 -4.31 3.49 -10.35
N GLU A 91 -4.61 2.32 -9.78
CA GLU A 91 -4.66 1.06 -10.54
C GLU A 91 -5.66 1.15 -11.70
N THR A 92 -6.84 1.72 -11.43
CA THR A 92 -7.85 2.02 -12.45
C THR A 92 -7.32 3.03 -13.48
N LEU A 93 -6.78 4.15 -13.00
CA LEU A 93 -6.29 5.23 -13.87
C LEU A 93 -5.09 4.80 -14.72
N CYS A 94 -4.21 3.94 -14.20
CA CYS A 94 -3.10 3.29 -14.91
C CYS A 94 -3.63 2.44 -16.06
N GLY A 95 -4.63 1.59 -15.80
CA GLY A 95 -5.27 0.79 -16.84
C GLY A 95 -5.83 1.66 -17.97
N GLN A 96 -6.46 2.78 -17.61
CA GLN A 96 -6.97 3.75 -18.59
C GLN A 96 -5.85 4.52 -19.32
N ALA A 97 -4.85 5.00 -18.61
CA ALA A 97 -3.75 5.82 -19.15
C ALA A 97 -2.81 5.01 -20.04
N VAL A 98 -2.55 3.74 -19.69
CA VAL A 98 -1.81 2.80 -20.55
C VAL A 98 -2.61 2.50 -21.82
N GLY A 99 -3.93 2.33 -21.71
CA GLY A 99 -4.82 2.18 -22.88
C GLY A 99 -4.92 3.42 -23.76
N ALA A 100 -4.81 4.62 -23.18
CA ALA A 100 -4.88 5.92 -23.87
C ALA A 100 -3.50 6.51 -24.25
N GLY A 101 -2.39 5.88 -23.87
CA GLY A 101 -1.02 6.35 -24.14
C GLY A 101 -0.56 7.57 -23.33
N GLN A 102 -1.25 7.95 -22.26
CA GLN A 102 -1.01 9.21 -21.52
C GLN A 102 -0.44 8.97 -20.12
N LEU A 103 0.79 8.47 -20.04
CA LEU A 103 1.46 8.13 -18.76
C LEU A 103 1.89 9.34 -17.92
N ASN A 104 1.97 10.54 -18.50
CA ASN A 104 2.55 11.71 -17.85
C ASN A 104 1.69 12.26 -16.69
N MET A 105 0.36 12.08 -16.76
CA MET A 105 -0.57 12.53 -15.71
C MET A 105 -0.54 11.65 -14.45
N LEU A 106 -0.08 10.40 -14.57
CA LEU A 106 -0.01 9.45 -13.46
C LEU A 106 1.04 9.85 -12.41
N GLY A 107 2.17 10.42 -12.84
CA GLY A 107 3.26 10.82 -11.95
C GLY A 107 2.90 11.97 -11.02
N ILE A 108 2.05 12.90 -11.46
CA ILE A 108 1.64 14.08 -10.68
C ILE A 108 0.78 13.66 -9.48
N TYR A 109 -0.06 12.63 -9.64
CA TYR A 109 -0.84 12.07 -8.53
C TYR A 109 0.04 11.39 -7.48
N LEU A 110 1.10 10.70 -7.93
CA LEU A 110 2.06 10.05 -7.03
C LEU A 110 2.84 11.06 -6.18
N GLN A 111 3.30 12.16 -6.81
CA GLN A 111 4.00 13.24 -6.11
C GLN A 111 3.14 13.87 -5.01
N ARG A 112 1.85 14.07 -5.28
CA ARG A 112 0.93 14.64 -4.31
C ARG A 112 0.67 13.70 -3.13
N SER A 113 0.68 12.39 -3.36
CA SER A 113 0.58 11.37 -2.31
C SER A 113 1.79 11.37 -1.38
N TRP A 114 3.00 11.50 -1.93
CA TRP A 114 4.23 11.58 -1.16
C TRP A 114 4.24 12.76 -0.19
N ILE A 115 3.70 13.91 -0.61
CA ILE A 115 3.60 15.10 0.24
C ILE A 115 2.64 14.85 1.41
N ILE A 116 1.51 14.19 1.17
CA ILE A 116 0.52 13.87 2.22
C ILE A 116 1.15 12.94 3.26
N THR A 117 1.85 11.89 2.82
CA THR A 117 2.61 10.99 3.70
C THR A 117 3.73 11.72 4.45
N GLY A 118 4.40 12.67 3.81
CA GLY A 118 5.41 13.51 4.45
C GLY A 118 4.85 14.36 5.59
N VAL A 119 3.65 14.92 5.40
CA VAL A 119 2.98 15.73 6.44
C VAL A 119 2.55 14.86 7.62
N THR A 120 1.96 13.67 7.39
CA THR A 120 1.62 12.75 8.49
C THR A 120 2.85 12.26 9.24
N ALA A 121 3.97 12.00 8.56
CA ALA A 121 5.22 11.64 9.21
C ALA A 121 5.74 12.74 10.14
N LEU A 122 5.65 14.01 9.71
CA LEU A 122 6.02 15.15 10.55
C LEU A 122 5.09 15.27 11.76
N VAL A 123 3.79 15.10 11.57
CA VAL A 123 2.80 15.12 12.68
C VAL A 123 3.07 13.99 13.67
N SER A 124 3.32 12.77 13.20
CA SER A 124 3.64 11.61 14.06
C SER A 124 4.95 11.80 14.83
N ASN A 125 5.99 12.30 14.17
CA ASN A 125 7.26 12.58 14.83
C ASN A 125 7.12 13.69 15.89
N THR A 126 6.25 14.68 15.63
CA THR A 126 5.95 15.77 16.58
C THR A 126 5.12 15.26 17.77
N MET A 127 4.13 14.38 17.54
CA MET A 127 3.37 13.72 18.60
C MET A 127 4.24 12.83 19.48
N LEU A 128 5.16 12.07 18.88
CA LEU A 128 6.12 11.26 19.62
C LEU A 128 7.04 12.12 20.50
N CYS A 129 7.54 13.23 19.95
CA CYS A 129 8.36 14.18 20.71
C CYS A 129 7.57 14.79 21.88
N LEU A 130 6.30 15.15 21.68
CA LEU A 130 5.44 15.65 22.75
C LEU A 130 5.19 14.58 23.82
N LEU A 131 4.95 13.31 23.46
CA LEU A 131 4.78 12.24 24.43
C LEU A 131 6.04 12.00 25.25
N ILE A 132 7.22 11.94 24.62
CA ILE A 132 8.51 11.76 25.34
C ILE A 132 8.77 12.94 26.29
N THR A 133 8.38 14.16 25.90
CA THR A 133 8.52 15.35 26.74
C THR A 133 7.53 15.32 27.91
N ASN A 134 6.32 14.81 27.70
CA ASN A 134 5.29 14.67 28.75
C ASN A 134 5.55 13.48 29.69
N THR A 135 6.14 12.36 29.24
CA THR A 135 6.53 11.25 30.13
C THR A 135 7.78 11.55 30.95
N LYS A 136 8.67 12.45 30.51
CA LYS A 136 9.79 12.94 31.34
C LYS A 136 9.39 13.95 32.43
N ALA A 137 8.17 14.46 32.43
CA ALA A 137 7.68 15.41 33.42
C ALA A 137 6.41 14.85 34.10
N PRO A 138 6.52 13.90 35.06
CA PRO A 138 7.00 14.23 36.41
C PRO A 138 7.57 13.00 37.19
N SER A 139 8.86 12.67 37.09
CA SER A 139 9.49 11.62 37.94
C SER A 139 10.60 12.13 38.88
N SER A 140 10.65 13.45 39.14
CA SER A 140 11.57 14.02 40.15
C SER A 140 10.86 14.67 41.34
N LYS A 141 9.52 14.59 41.44
CA LYS A 141 8.73 15.19 42.53
C LYS A 141 7.86 14.22 43.34
N GLN A 142 7.96 12.90 43.13
CA GLN A 142 7.13 11.90 43.82
C GLN A 142 7.95 10.82 44.58
N LYS A 143 9.18 11.16 45.02
CA LYS A 143 10.00 10.31 45.92
C LYS A 143 10.15 10.90 47.34
N TYR A 144 9.38 11.94 47.68
CA TYR A 144 9.45 12.63 48.98
C TYR A 144 8.08 12.83 49.65
N LEU A 145 7.06 12.07 49.25
CA LEU A 145 5.76 11.99 49.94
C LEU A 145 5.34 10.52 50.02
#